data_AF-A0A4W5MSA1-F1
#
_entry.id   AF-A0A4W5MSA1-F1
#
_cell.length_a   1.000
_cell.length_b   1.000
_cell.length_c   1.000
_cell.angle_alpha   90.00
_cell.angle_beta   90.00
_cell.angle_gamma   90.00
#
_symmetry.space_group_name_H-M   'P 1'
#
loop_
_entity.id
_entity.type
_entity.pdbx_description
1 polymer ?
#
loop_
_entity_poly.entity_id
_entity_poly.type
_entity_poly.pdbx_seq_one_letter_code
_entity_poly.pdbx_strand_id
1 'polypeptide(L)'
;MFSPDLCVKEWRTFNSSWYCISNEYKTWEDSRQDCLKRGANLAVINSEEEQVFISQLNTKPWIGLTDKDSEGTWKWVDGTPLT
;
A
#
# COMPACT_ATOMS: atom_id res chain seq x y z
N MET A 1 15.52 19.52 -6.66
CA MET A 1 14.58 19.57 -5.52
C MET A 1 13.62 18.42 -5.68
N PHE A 2 13.75 17.38 -4.85
CA PHE A 2 12.81 16.26 -4.82
C PHE A 2 11.67 16.66 -3.89
N SER A 3 10.47 16.91 -4.42
CA SER A 3 9.31 17.29 -3.61
C SER A 3 8.67 16.03 -2.99
N PRO A 4 8.64 15.89 -1.66
CA PRO A 4 8.05 14.73 -0.96
C PRO A 4 6.51 14.67 -1.03
N ASP A 5 5.88 15.50 -1.88
CA ASP A 5 4.46 15.84 -1.86
C ASP A 5 3.62 15.18 -2.97
N LEU A 6 4.19 14.28 -3.77
CA LEU A 6 3.44 13.63 -4.87
C LEU A 6 2.21 12.85 -4.37
N CYS A 7 2.23 12.36 -3.12
CA CYS A 7 1.09 11.69 -2.49
C CYS A 7 -0.08 12.63 -2.16
N VAL A 8 0.19 13.91 -1.91
CA VAL A 8 -0.81 14.83 -1.32
C VAL A 8 -1.79 15.37 -2.36
N LYS A 9 -1.45 15.34 -3.65
CA LYS A 9 -2.29 15.93 -4.71
C LYS A 9 -3.26 14.96 -5.40
N GLU A 10 -3.11 13.64 -5.25
CA GLU A 10 -3.91 12.66 -6.02
C GLU A 10 -4.33 11.44 -5.19
N TRP A 11 -4.96 11.68 -4.03
CA TRP A 11 -5.67 10.61 -3.35
C TRP A 11 -6.82 10.10 -4.22
N ARG A 12 -6.93 8.78 -4.34
CA ARG A 12 -8.04 8.09 -5.01
C ARG A 12 -8.95 7.49 -3.96
N THR A 13 -10.25 7.53 -4.20
CA THR A 13 -11.23 6.85 -3.35
C THR A 13 -11.74 5.63 -4.08
N PHE A 14 -11.78 4.50 -3.39
CA PHE A 14 -12.46 3.29 -3.85
C PHE A 14 -13.18 2.67 -2.66
N ASN A 15 -14.49 2.45 -2.82
CA ASN A 15 -15.40 2.13 -1.72
C ASN A 15 -15.26 3.14 -0.55
N SER A 16 -15.00 2.66 0.66
CA SER A 16 -14.84 3.48 1.88
C SER A 16 -13.38 3.78 2.22
N SER A 17 -12.46 3.53 1.28
CA SER A 17 -11.01 3.65 1.50
C SER A 17 -10.39 4.73 0.63
N TRP A 18 -9.32 5.34 1.15
CA TRP A 18 -8.50 6.35 0.50
C TRP A 18 -7.13 5.75 0.16
N TYR A 19 -6.72 5.90 -1.10
CA TYR A 19 -5.48 5.34 -1.63
C TYR A 19 -4.59 6.47 -2.12
N CYS A 20 -3.36 6.47 -1.66
CA CYS A 20 -2.30 7.28 -2.22
C CYS A 20 -1.30 6.36 -2.92
N ILE A 21 -0.97 6.68 -4.16
CA ILE A 21 -0.01 5.91 -4.96
C ILE A 21 1.28 6.72 -5.02
N SER A 22 2.33 6.21 -4.39
CA SER A 22 3.66 6.83 -4.45
C SER A 22 4.39 6.45 -5.74
N ASN A 23 5.08 7.42 -6.34
CA ASN A 23 5.98 7.21 -7.48
C ASN A 23 7.44 7.03 -7.05
N GLU A 24 7.72 6.94 -5.74
CA GLU A 24 9.06 6.76 -5.22
C GLU A 24 9.44 5.27 -5.13
N TYR A 25 10.63 4.94 -5.63
CA TYR A 25 11.19 3.61 -5.51
C TYR A 25 11.84 3.44 -4.12
N LYS A 26 11.23 2.61 -3.29
CA LYS A 26 11.64 2.33 -1.90
C LYS A 26 11.60 0.83 -1.63
N THR A 27 12.27 0.39 -0.57
CA THR A 27 12.05 -0.97 -0.04
C THR A 27 10.63 -1.07 0.54
N TRP A 28 10.12 -2.29 0.73
CA TRP A 28 8.81 -2.47 1.38
C TRP A 28 8.74 -1.78 2.75
N GLU A 29 9.81 -1.90 3.55
CA GLU A 29 9.90 -1.28 4.88
C GLU A 29 9.88 0.25 4.77
N ASP A 30 10.72 0.84 3.92
CA ASP A 30 10.77 2.29 3.75
C ASP A 30 9.46 2.85 3.19
N SER A 31 8.78 2.10 2.30
CA SER A 31 7.45 2.45 1.80
C SER A 31 6.41 2.43 2.92
N ARG A 32 6.42 1.42 3.79
CA ARG A 32 5.53 1.36 4.96
C ARG A 32 5.77 2.53 5.90
N GLN A 33 7.02 2.83 6.21
CA GLN A 33 7.37 3.97 7.07
C GLN A 33 6.94 5.31 6.45
N ASP A 34 7.01 5.45 5.14
CA ASP A 34 6.50 6.64 4.43
C ASP A 34 4.97 6.77 4.56
N CYS A 35 4.22 5.68 4.36
CA CYS A 35 2.77 5.67 4.55
C CYS A 35 2.39 6.04 6.00
N LEU A 36 3.08 5.46 7.00
CA LEU A 36 2.85 5.74 8.42
C LEU A 36 3.10 7.21 8.76
N LYS A 37 4.17 7.82 8.24
CA LYS A 37 4.47 9.25 8.41
C LYS A 37 3.38 10.16 7.83
N ARG A 38 2.60 9.68 6.86
CA ARG A 38 1.48 10.38 6.23
C ARG A 38 0.14 10.10 6.90
N GLY A 39 0.12 9.38 8.02
CA GLY A 39 -1.12 9.01 8.74
C GLY A 39 -1.91 7.88 8.05
N ALA A 40 -1.27 7.11 7.18
CA ALA A 40 -1.86 5.96 6.47
C ALA A 40 -1.01 4.70 6.71
N ASN A 41 -1.31 3.61 6.00
CA ASN A 41 -0.50 2.39 5.97
C ASN A 41 -0.47 1.85 4.54
N LEU A 42 0.39 0.86 4.25
CA LEU A 42 0.32 0.15 2.97
C LEU A 42 -1.05 -0.53 2.83
N ALA A 43 -1.55 -0.59 1.59
CA ALA A 43 -2.91 -1.06 1.32
C ALA A 43 -3.10 -2.53 1.75
N VAL A 44 -4.22 -2.78 2.45
CA VAL A 44 -4.71 -4.13 2.76
C VAL A 44 -5.87 -4.40 1.82
N ILE A 45 -5.76 -5.44 1.00
CA ILE A 45 -6.76 -5.77 0.00
C ILE A 45 -7.75 -6.74 0.62
N ASN A 46 -8.99 -6.29 0.81
CA ASN A 46 -10.03 -7.06 1.51
C ASN A 46 -11.13 -7.60 0.60
N SER A 47 -11.09 -7.29 -0.70
CA SER A 47 -12.08 -7.78 -1.65
C SER A 47 -11.49 -8.00 -3.05
N GLU A 48 -12.17 -8.82 -3.85
CA GLU A 48 -11.81 -9.03 -5.25
C GLU A 48 -11.89 -7.73 -6.05
N GLU A 49 -12.89 -6.89 -5.78
CA GLU A 49 -13.05 -5.60 -6.46
C GLU A 49 -11.91 -4.63 -6.12
N GLU A 50 -11.40 -4.67 -4.88
CA GLU A 50 -10.23 -3.90 -4.48
C GLU A 50 -8.95 -4.43 -5.15
N GLN A 51 -8.80 -5.76 -5.26
CA GLN A 51 -7.71 -6.38 -6.02
C GLN A 51 -7.75 -5.94 -7.50
N VAL A 52 -8.94 -5.93 -8.11
CA VAL A 52 -9.13 -5.45 -9.48
C VAL A 52 -8.78 -3.97 -9.61
N PHE A 53 -9.26 -3.12 -8.71
CA PHE A 53 -8.95 -1.69 -8.69
C PHE A 53 -7.44 -1.43 -8.64
N ILE A 54 -6.72 -2.11 -7.75
CA ILE A 54 -5.26 -1.99 -7.63
C ILE A 54 -4.56 -2.55 -8.87
N SER A 55 -5.04 -3.64 -9.45
CA SER A 55 -4.44 -4.26 -10.65
C SER A 55 -4.54 -3.38 -11.91
N GLN A 56 -5.53 -2.49 -11.97
CA GLN A 56 -5.74 -1.54 -13.06
C GLN A 56 -4.84 -0.31 -12.98
N LEU A 57 -4.08 -0.16 -11.89
CA LEU A 57 -3.06 0.88 -11.81
C LEU A 57 -1.94 0.55 -12.80
N ASN A 58 -1.54 1.52 -13.63
CA ASN A 58 -0.43 1.38 -14.58
C ASN A 58 0.96 1.38 -13.88
N THR A 59 1.04 0.87 -12.65
CA THR A 59 2.24 0.80 -11.81
C THR A 59 2.22 -0.46 -10.96
N LYS A 60 3.35 -0.80 -10.33
CA LYS A 60 3.50 -1.94 -9.43
C LYS A 60 3.87 -1.43 -8.02
N PRO A 61 2.89 -0.92 -7.27
CA PRO A 61 3.16 -0.36 -5.94
C PRO A 61 3.43 -1.49 -4.94
N TRP A 62 4.17 -1.17 -3.87
CA TRP A 62 4.16 -2.01 -2.68
C TRP A 62 2.77 -2.01 -2.04
N ILE A 63 2.33 -3.19 -1.60
CA ILE A 63 1.10 -3.39 -0.82
C ILE A 63 1.45 -3.90 0.57
N GLY A 64 0.48 -3.93 1.46
CA GLY A 64 0.65 -4.27 2.87
C GLY A 64 0.86 -5.75 3.17
N LEU A 65 1.18 -6.58 2.18
CA LEU A 65 1.36 -8.02 2.35
C LEU A 65 2.84 -8.36 2.55
N THR A 66 3.16 -9.14 3.59
CA THR A 66 4.55 -9.56 3.90
C THR A 66 4.57 -10.90 4.64
N ASP A 67 5.67 -11.64 4.50
CA ASP A 67 6.00 -12.85 5.26
C ASP A 67 7.29 -12.70 6.08
N LYS A 68 7.77 -11.45 6.27
CA LYS A 68 9.02 -11.12 6.97
C LYS A 68 9.12 -11.72 8.39
N ASP A 69 7.99 -11.91 9.07
CA ASP A 69 7.96 -12.53 10.40
C ASP A 69 8.28 -14.03 10.36
N SER A 70 7.82 -14.72 9.32
CA SER A 70 7.96 -16.17 9.14
C SER A 70 7.72 -16.51 7.68
N GLU A 71 8.80 -16.87 6.98
CA GLU A 71 8.78 -17.27 5.57
C GLU A 71 7.64 -18.27 5.28
N GLY A 72 6.88 -18.00 4.22
CA GLY A 72 5.72 -18.82 3.83
C GLY A 72 4.43 -18.55 4.62
N THR A 73 4.47 -17.72 5.67
CA THR A 73 3.28 -17.27 6.41
C THR A 73 3.01 -15.79 6.14
N TRP A 74 2.18 -15.54 5.12
CA TRP A 74 1.82 -14.20 4.69
C TRP A 74 0.82 -13.52 5.63
N LYS A 75 1.08 -12.26 5.94
CA LYS A 75 0.23 -11.40 6.78
C LYS A 75 0.14 -10.00 6.21
N TRP A 76 -0.98 -9.35 6.47
CA TRP A 76 -1.21 -7.96 6.16
C TRP A 76 -0.65 -7.04 7.26
N VAL A 77 -0.37 -5.78 6.92
CA VAL A 77 0.11 -4.76 7.87
C VAL A 77 -0.89 -4.41 8.97
N ASP A 78 -2.14 -4.85 8.88
CA ASP A 78 -3.17 -4.76 9.93
C ASP A 78 -3.17 -5.97 10.89
N GLY A 79 -2.33 -6.96 10.63
CA GLY A 79 -2.16 -8.17 11.44
C GLY A 79 -3.03 -9.36 11.01
N THR A 80 -3.89 -9.20 10.01
CA THR A 80 -4.70 -10.31 9.48
C THR A 80 -3.86 -11.25 8.61
N PRO A 81 -4.11 -12.58 8.64
CA PRO A 81 -3.45 -13.51 7.72
C PRO A 81 -3.98 -13.33 6.29
N LEU A 82 -3.18 -13.70 5.28
CA LEU A 82 -3.69 -13.84 3.91
C LEU A 82 -4.73 -14.97 3.86
N THR A 83 -5.91 -14.68 3.31
CA THR A 83 -7.02 -15.63 3.11
C THR A 83 -7.35 -15.82 1.65
#